data_AF-A0A925SYL2-F1
#
_entry.id   AF-A0A925SYL2-F1
#
_cell.length_a   1.000
_cell.length_b   1.000
_cell.length_c   1.000
_cell.angle_alpha   90.00
_cell.angle_beta   90.00
_cell.angle_gamma   90.00
#
_symmetry.space_group_name_H-M   'P 1'
#
loop_
_entity.id
_entity.type
_entity.pdbx_description
1 polymer ?
#
loop_
_entity_poly.entity_id
_entity_poly.type
_entity_poly.pdbx_seq_one_letter_code
_entity_poly.pdbx_strand_id
1 'polypeptide(L)' 'MLHQATLSPPGVAVQFWRLTKPRVVSLIVFTAVIGMLLAAPTLPPTGLLVAATLGIALVAGAAAAFNC' A
#
# COMPACT_ATOMS: atom_id res chain seq x y z
N MET A 1 -28.08 11.53 -25.79
CA MET A 1 -27.80 10.93 -24.47
C MET A 1 -26.98 9.67 -24.73
N LEU A 2 -25.66 9.71 -24.80
CA LEU A 2 -24.81 9.70 -23.61
C LEU A 2 -23.51 10.48 -23.87
N HIS A 3 -23.25 11.36 -22.91
CA HIS A 3 -22.10 12.23 -22.74
C HIS A 3 -20.81 11.41 -22.85
N GLN A 4 -20.10 11.46 -23.99
CA GLN A 4 -18.68 11.14 -24.03
C GLN A 4 -17.95 12.28 -23.33
N ALA A 5 -18.03 12.27 -21.99
CA ALA A 5 -17.12 13.05 -21.17
C ALA A 5 -15.71 12.62 -21.60
N THR A 6 -14.96 13.58 -22.11
CA THR A 6 -13.51 13.53 -22.24
C THR A 6 -12.92 13.39 -20.83
N LEU A 7 -13.07 12.21 -20.22
CA LEU A 7 -12.40 11.88 -18.99
C LEU A 7 -10.92 11.84 -19.36
N SER A 8 -10.22 12.93 -19.06
CA SER A 8 -8.76 12.99 -19.09
C SER A 8 -8.24 11.67 -18.53
N PRO A 9 -7.39 10.93 -19.26
CA PRO A 9 -6.95 9.62 -18.80
C PRO A 9 -6.45 9.80 -17.37
N PRO A 10 -6.92 8.97 -16.41
CA PRO A 10 -6.49 9.12 -15.03
C PRO A 10 -4.97 9.14 -15.04
N GLY A 11 -4.39 10.15 -14.39
CA GLY A 11 -2.94 10.39 -14.44
C GLY A 11 -2.19 9.09 -14.18
N VAL A 12 -1.05 8.90 -14.84
CA VAL A 12 -0.25 7.67 -14.83
C VAL A 12 -0.03 7.12 -13.40
N ALA A 13 0.11 7.99 -12.41
CA ALA A 13 0.16 7.62 -11.00
C ALA A 13 -1.08 6.80 -10.56
N VAL A 14 -2.30 7.27 -10.84
CA VAL A 14 -3.56 6.60 -10.45
C VAL A 14 -3.70 5.24 -11.13
N GLN A 15 -3.18 5.08 -12.34
CA GLN A 15 -3.10 3.78 -13.02
C GLN A 15 -2.20 2.82 -12.23
N PHE A 16 -0.97 3.22 -11.88
CA PHE A 16 -0.08 2.41 -11.05
C PHE A 16 -0.68 2.09 -9.68
N TRP A 17 -1.35 3.04 -9.02
CA TRP A 17 -2.06 2.81 -7.74
C TRP A 17 -3.21 1.79 -7.85
N ARG A 18 -3.82 1.62 -9.03
CA ARG A 18 -4.85 0.59 -9.26
C ARG A 18 -4.22 -0.78 -9.51
N LEU A 19 -3.10 -0.85 -10.22
CA LEU A 19 -2.36 -2.10 -10.44
C LEU A 19 -1.81 -2.67 -9.13
N THR A 20 -1.33 -1.84 -8.20
CA THR A 20 -0.78 -2.32 -6.91
C THR A 20 -1.83 -2.93 -5.96
N LYS A 21 -3.07 -3.14 -6.43
CA LYS A 21 -4.18 -3.82 -5.75
C LYS A 21 -4.26 -3.35 -4.28
N PRO A 22 -4.70 -2.10 -4.04
CA PRO A 22 -4.49 -1.38 -2.77
C PRO A 22 -5.09 -2.09 -1.55
N ARG A 23 -6.09 -2.95 -1.76
CA ARG A 23 -6.66 -3.80 -0.71
C ARG A 23 -5.65 -4.81 -0.16
N VAL A 24 -4.82 -5.40 -1.01
CA VAL A 24 -3.81 -6.41 -0.61
C VAL A 24 -2.69 -5.74 0.18
N VAL A 25 -2.17 -4.61 -0.32
CA VAL A 25 -1.11 -3.84 0.36
C VAL A 25 -1.56 -3.36 1.74
N SER A 26 -2.80 -2.87 1.86
CA SER A 26 -3.36 -2.46 3.15
C SER A 26 -3.45 -3.61 4.15
N LEU A 27 -3.77 -4.83 3.71
CA LEU A 27 -3.83 -6.00 4.59
C LEU A 27 -2.43 -6.41 5.07
N ILE A 28 -1.41 -6.33 4.19
CA ILE A 28 -0.02 -6.64 4.54
C ILE A 28 0.54 -5.62 5.55
N VAL A 29 0.23 -4.33 5.35
CA VAL A 29 0.61 -3.28 6.30
C VAL A 29 -0.06 -3.50 7.65
N PHE A 30 -1.35 -3.84 7.66
CA PHE A 30 -2.08 -4.11 8.89
C PHE A 30 -1.49 -5.30 9.66
N THR A 31 -1.23 -6.42 8.98
CA THR A 31 -0.64 -7.60 9.63
C THR A 31 0.77 -7.31 10.16
N ALA A 32 1.57 -6.53 9.44
CA ALA A 32 2.89 -6.12 9.88
C ALA A 32 2.86 -5.25 11.14
N VAL A 33 1.93 -4.28 11.22
CA VAL A 33 1.76 -3.43 12.41
C VAL A 33 1.36 -4.27 13.63
N ILE A 34 0.38 -5.17 13.48
CA ILE A 34 -0.03 -6.06 14.57
C ILE A 34 1.13 -6.97 15.00
N GLY A 35 1.89 -7.53 14.06
CA GLY A 35 3.08 -8.34 14.35
C GLY A 35 4.16 -7.56 15.11
N MET A 36 4.42 -6.30 14.74
CA MET A 36 5.37 -5.44 15.45
C MET A 36 4.91 -5.11 16.88
N LEU A 37 3.62 -4.93 17.10
CA LEU A 37 3.05 -4.71 18.44
C LEU A 37 3.11 -5.98 19.31
N LEU A 38 2.98 -7.17 18.72
CA LEU A 38 3.10 -8.45 19.43
C LEU A 38 4.54 -8.86 19.71
N ALA A 39 5.50 -8.46 18.86
CA ALA A 39 6.89 -8.89 18.94
C ALA A 39 7.65 -8.29 20.14
N ALA A 40 7.23 -7.13 20.66
CA ALA A 40 7.92 -6.45 21.75
C ALA A 40 6.95 -6.14 22.91
N PRO A 41 7.36 -6.35 24.18
CA PRO A 41 6.55 -5.99 25.35
C PRO A 41 6.45 -4.46 25.57
N THR A 42 7.17 -3.67 24.78
CA THR A 42 7.14 -2.21 24.78
C THR A 42 6.84 -1.71 23.38
N LEU A 43 6.18 -0.55 23.27
CA LEU A 43 5.84 0.04 21.98
C LEU A 43 7.11 0.28 21.16
N PRO A 44 7.18 -0.20 19.90
CA PRO A 44 8.31 0.07 19.02
C PRO A 44 8.53 1.59 18.89
N PRO A 45 9.79 2.05 18.76
CA PRO A 45 10.07 3.45 18.45
C PRO A 45 9.26 3.90 17.23
N THR A 46 8.55 5.03 17.35
CA THR A 46 7.60 5.48 16.31
C THR A 46 8.27 5.67 14.95
N GLY A 47 9.54 6.10 14.93
CA GLY A 47 10.34 6.18 13.70
C GLY A 47 10.57 4.80 13.04
N LEU A 48 10.82 3.76 13.82
CA LEU A 48 10.97 2.39 13.33
C LEU A 48 9.63 1.86 12.80
N LEU A 49 8.53 2.10 13.53
CA LEU A 49 7.20 1.68 13.12
C LEU A 49 6.82 2.29 11.75
N VAL A 50 7.07 3.59 11.57
CA VAL A 50 6.79 4.29 10.31
C VAL A 50 7.71 3.81 9.19
N ALA A 51 9.03 3.70 9.44
CA ALA A 51 9.99 3.24 8.44
C ALA A 51 9.71 1.80 7.99
N ALA A 52 9.43 0.90 8.93
CA ALA A 52 9.09 -0.49 8.66
C ALA A 52 7.76 -0.59 7.88
N THR A 53 6.73 0.15 8.32
CA THR A 53 5.43 0.15 7.65
C THR A 53 5.52 0.66 6.22
N LEU A 54 6.29 1.74 5.99
CA LEU A 54 6.54 2.29 4.66
C LEU A 54 7.33 1.32 3.78
N GLY A 55 8.39 0.69 4.31
CA GLY A 55 9.16 -0.30 3.56
C GLY A 55 8.31 -1.50 3.14
N ILE A 56 7.47 -2.01 4.05
CA ILE A 56 6.56 -3.11 3.79
C ILE A 56 5.51 -2.72 2.76
N ALA A 57 4.93 -1.51 2.85
CA ALA A 57 3.98 -1.00 1.87
C ALA A 57 4.59 -0.90 0.47
N LEU A 58 5.83 -0.41 0.36
CA LEU A 58 6.55 -0.28 -0.90
C LEU A 58 6.86 -1.64 -1.53
N VAL A 59 7.38 -2.59 -0.74
CA VAL A 59 7.68 -3.95 -1.22
C VAL A 59 6.40 -4.68 -1.63
N ALA A 60 5.34 -4.59 -0.83
CA ALA A 60 4.05 -5.19 -1.14
C ALA A 60 3.44 -4.60 -2.42
N GLY A 61 3.55 -3.28 -2.61
CA GLY A 61 3.11 -2.60 -3.84
C GLY A 61 3.88 -3.07 -5.06
N ALA A 62 5.21 -3.18 -4.97
CA ALA A 62 6.04 -3.70 -6.04
C ALA A 62 5.66 -5.15 -6.41
N ALA A 63 5.53 -6.04 -5.41
CA ALA A 63 5.11 -7.42 -5.63
C ALA A 63 3.72 -7.53 -6.29
N ALA A 64 2.76 -6.71 -5.87
CA ALA A 64 1.44 -6.65 -6.48
C ALA A 64 1.50 -6.19 -7.94
N ALA A 65 2.34 -5.19 -8.26
CA ALA A 65 2.52 -4.70 -9.63
C ALA A 65 3.16 -5.76 -10.56
N PHE A 66 4.09 -6.58 -10.06
CA PHE A 66 4.69 -7.68 -10.83
C PHE A 66 3.76 -8.87 -11.05
N ASN A 67 2.79 -9.07 -10.16
CA ASN A 67 1.82 -10.17 -10.23
C ASN A 67 0.54 -9.81 -11.01
N CYS A 68 0.50 -8.63 -11.65
CA CYS A 68 -0.57 -8.20 -12.54
C CYS A 68 -0.30 -8.65 -13.97
#